data_AF-A0A1V9EBZ2-F1
#
_entry.id   AF-A0A1V9EBZ2-F1
#
_cell.length_a   1.000
_cell.length_b   1.000
_cell.length_c   1.000
_cell.angle_alpha   90.00
_cell.angle_beta   90.00
_cell.angle_gamma   90.00
#
_symmetry.space_group_name_H-M   'P 1'
#
loop_
_entity.id
_entity.type
_entity.pdbx_description
1 polymer ?
#
loop_
_entity_poly.entity_id
_entity_poly.type
_entity_poly.pdbx_seq_one_letter_code
_entity_poly.pdbx_strand_id
1 'polypeptide(L)'
;METPLINSTPAAGFIGKSYNKHPHLFNQPLRLTEEELNNPILILNDFFQTYHLNETREVLWQWLTAVISSQSSISSEPLERSNHFYFYEKLEEVIEGAFVMKTNQPAAELNTTSKDSVNSIRPIHPETTAVAGEIFNKGKRLIEYVNDDPLFVIKEVFNPGKWSINYLKELVEIGLISEDDAYSDSDDRQNLVNFKDHLLLLVESLYIINLQRISDSAKKEWSLKVYTPHLLSEKQVANPTEVIVMFFEKYPMVYIMRELEDLLEAGISHTGPWKEEITCPWHVFDTYRNVLCLIKSAEQFLIKDFSTHSDSGE
;
A
#
# COMPACT_ATOMS: atom_id res chain seq x y z
N MET A 1 -56.00 -19.42 11.13
CA MET A 1 -55.82 -19.20 9.67
C MET A 1 -55.27 -17.81 9.51
N GLU A 2 -53.95 -17.72 9.43
CA GLU A 2 -53.20 -16.47 9.27
C GLU A 2 -53.00 -16.21 7.78
N THR A 3 -53.45 -15.07 7.30
CA THR A 3 -53.12 -14.55 5.97
C THR A 3 -51.81 -13.76 6.04
N PRO A 4 -50.89 -13.90 5.06
CA PRO A 4 -49.60 -13.23 5.11
C PRO A 4 -49.71 -11.73 4.82
N LEU A 5 -48.94 -10.94 5.59
CA LEU A 5 -48.73 -9.51 5.40
C LEU A 5 -47.82 -9.28 4.17
N ILE A 6 -48.43 -9.05 3.00
CA ILE A 6 -47.75 -8.50 1.83
C ILE A 6 -48.40 -7.16 1.51
N ASN A 7 -48.12 -6.15 2.34
CA ASN A 7 -48.44 -4.76 2.05
C ASN A 7 -47.27 -3.90 2.55
N SER A 8 -46.12 -4.02 1.88
CA SER A 8 -45.03 -3.06 2.00
C SER A 8 -45.50 -1.71 1.45
N THR A 9 -45.67 -0.76 2.35
CA THR A 9 -46.13 0.60 2.05
C THR A 9 -45.03 1.35 1.28
N PRO A 10 -45.31 1.90 0.07
CA PRO A 10 -44.34 2.70 -0.67
C PRO A 10 -44.36 4.14 -0.14
N ALA A 11 -43.79 4.38 1.04
CA ALA A 11 -43.76 5.72 1.64
C ALA A 11 -42.55 5.94 2.55
N ALA A 12 -41.36 5.64 2.04
CA ALA A 12 -40.11 6.27 2.49
C ALA A 12 -39.23 6.41 1.25
N GLY A 13 -39.49 7.44 0.46
CA GLY A 13 -38.64 7.78 -0.68
C GLY A 13 -37.26 8.15 -0.17
N PHE A 14 -36.29 7.26 -0.34
CA PHE A 14 -34.89 7.60 -0.23
C PHE A 14 -34.57 8.63 -1.32
N ILE A 15 -34.49 9.91 -0.96
CA ILE A 15 -33.99 10.97 -1.84
C ILE A 15 -32.46 10.93 -1.74
N GLY A 16 -31.87 9.86 -2.28
CA GLY A 16 -30.44 9.82 -2.53
C GLY A 16 -30.11 10.86 -3.59
N LYS A 17 -29.12 11.72 -3.34
CA LYS A 17 -28.55 12.61 -4.36
C LYS A 17 -27.84 11.73 -5.41
N SER A 18 -28.60 11.26 -6.40
CA SER A 18 -28.04 10.54 -7.54
C SER A 18 -27.28 11.55 -8.40
N TYR A 19 -25.94 11.52 -8.33
CA TYR A 19 -25.05 12.25 -9.23
C TYR A 19 -25.02 11.65 -10.65
N ASN A 20 -25.92 10.72 -10.96
CA ASN A 20 -26.00 10.12 -12.28
C ASN A 20 -26.64 11.12 -13.26
N LYS A 21 -25.85 11.61 -14.22
CA LYS A 21 -26.28 12.56 -15.26
C LYS A 21 -27.25 11.95 -16.28
N HIS A 22 -27.60 10.67 -16.14
CA HIS A 22 -28.48 9.91 -17.03
C HIS A 22 -29.74 9.44 -16.29
N PRO A 23 -30.76 10.29 -16.14
CA PRO A 23 -31.96 9.97 -15.33
C PRO A 23 -32.78 8.79 -15.86
N HIS A 24 -32.64 8.43 -17.14
CA HIS A 24 -33.32 7.27 -17.74
C HIS A 24 -32.64 5.93 -17.43
N LEU A 25 -31.40 5.96 -16.92
CA LEU A 25 -30.64 4.77 -16.53
C LEU A 25 -30.82 4.41 -15.06
N PHE A 26 -31.77 5.06 -14.38
CA PHE A 26 -32.04 4.83 -12.97
C PHE A 26 -32.58 3.40 -12.80
N ASN A 27 -31.84 2.58 -12.06
CA ASN A 27 -32.14 1.17 -11.75
C ASN A 27 -31.97 0.14 -12.90
N GLN A 28 -31.14 0.41 -13.90
CA GLN A 28 -30.76 -0.61 -14.88
C GLN A 28 -29.28 -1.02 -14.72
N PRO A 29 -28.93 -2.32 -14.89
CA PRO A 29 -27.54 -2.74 -14.92
C PRO A 29 -26.79 -2.05 -16.06
N LEU A 30 -25.65 -1.42 -15.74
CA LEU A 30 -24.88 -0.61 -16.70
C LEU A 30 -23.65 -1.30 -17.27
N ARG A 31 -23.11 -2.29 -16.55
CA ARG A 31 -21.80 -2.89 -16.83
C ARG A 31 -21.89 -4.33 -17.30
N LEU A 32 -23.09 -4.91 -17.29
CA LEU A 32 -23.28 -6.32 -17.62
C LEU A 32 -23.49 -6.48 -19.12
N THR A 33 -22.82 -7.46 -19.70
CA THR A 33 -23.05 -7.93 -21.07
C THR A 33 -24.40 -8.65 -21.18
N GLU A 34 -24.90 -8.88 -22.40
CA GLU A 34 -26.12 -9.66 -22.62
C GLU A 34 -26.02 -11.08 -22.04
N GLU A 35 -24.83 -11.70 -22.14
CA GLU A 35 -24.59 -13.03 -21.58
C GLU A 35 -24.70 -13.02 -20.06
N GLU A 36 -24.07 -12.06 -19.39
CA GLU A 36 -24.12 -11.91 -17.93
C GLU A 36 -25.50 -11.50 -17.43
N LEU A 37 -26.26 -10.73 -18.22
CA LEU A 37 -27.67 -10.43 -17.91
C LEU A 37 -28.54 -11.69 -17.93
N ASN A 38 -28.29 -12.58 -18.89
CA ASN A 38 -28.98 -13.87 -18.98
C ASN A 38 -28.47 -14.88 -17.94
N ASN A 39 -27.23 -14.74 -17.48
CA ASN A 39 -26.61 -15.61 -16.50
C ASN A 39 -25.72 -14.86 -15.48
N PRO A 40 -26.31 -14.22 -14.45
CA PRO A 40 -25.56 -13.37 -13.51
C PRO A 40 -24.51 -14.11 -12.68
N ILE A 41 -24.59 -15.44 -12.59
CA ILE A 41 -23.61 -16.25 -11.84
C ILE A 41 -22.22 -16.18 -12.47
N LEU A 42 -22.12 -15.88 -13.77
CA LEU A 42 -20.83 -15.72 -14.46
C LEU A 42 -20.00 -14.62 -13.81
N ILE A 43 -20.64 -13.51 -13.45
CA ILE A 43 -19.99 -12.37 -12.78
C ILE A 43 -19.50 -12.79 -11.39
N LEU A 44 -20.32 -13.55 -10.66
CA LEU A 44 -19.94 -14.01 -9.32
C LEU A 44 -18.77 -15.00 -9.37
N ASN A 45 -18.76 -15.87 -10.38
CA ASN A 45 -17.65 -16.78 -10.63
C ASN A 45 -16.36 -16.04 -10.94
N ASP A 46 -16.39 -15.09 -11.87
CA ASP A 46 -15.25 -14.25 -12.23
C ASP A 46 -14.75 -13.44 -11.03
N PHE A 47 -15.66 -12.78 -10.31
CA PHE A 47 -15.33 -11.98 -9.13
C PHE A 47 -14.65 -12.80 -8.04
N PHE A 48 -15.22 -13.95 -7.66
CA PHE A 48 -14.66 -14.80 -6.59
C PHE A 48 -13.54 -15.74 -7.05
N GLN A 49 -13.20 -15.75 -8.35
CA GLN A 49 -11.93 -16.27 -8.85
C GLN A 49 -10.81 -15.25 -8.68
N THR A 50 -11.14 -13.97 -8.84
CA THR A 50 -10.16 -12.86 -8.76
C THR A 50 -9.91 -12.39 -7.33
N TYR A 51 -10.95 -12.36 -6.49
CA TYR A 51 -10.89 -11.85 -5.12
C TYR A 51 -11.35 -12.90 -4.11
N HIS A 52 -10.54 -13.16 -3.09
CA HIS A 52 -10.97 -14.00 -1.98
C HIS A 52 -11.97 -13.25 -1.10
N LEU A 53 -12.99 -13.96 -0.59
CA LEU A 53 -14.01 -13.36 0.27
C LEU A 53 -13.41 -12.57 1.44
N ASN A 54 -12.34 -13.08 2.06
CA ASN A 54 -11.66 -12.40 3.15
C ASN A 54 -11.00 -11.08 2.71
N GLU A 55 -10.34 -11.07 1.55
CA GLU A 55 -9.73 -9.86 0.98
C GLU A 55 -10.80 -8.83 0.61
N THR A 56 -11.93 -9.28 0.06
CA THR A 56 -13.06 -8.40 -0.24
C THR A 56 -13.59 -7.71 1.03
N ARG A 57 -13.74 -8.44 2.14
CA ARG A 57 -14.13 -7.86 3.43
C ARG A 57 -13.12 -6.81 3.92
N GLU A 58 -11.83 -7.12 3.81
CA GLU A 58 -10.77 -6.19 4.20
C GLU A 58 -10.82 -4.89 3.35
N VAL A 59 -10.98 -5.01 2.04
CA VAL A 59 -11.11 -3.85 1.14
C VAL A 59 -12.35 -3.02 1.48
N LEU A 60 -13.49 -3.66 1.74
CA LEU A 60 -14.69 -2.94 2.17
C LEU A 60 -14.49 -2.22 3.50
N TRP A 61 -13.80 -2.84 4.46
CA TRP A 61 -13.50 -2.22 5.75
C TRP A 61 -12.59 -0.99 5.59
N GLN A 62 -11.57 -1.10 4.74
CA GLN A 62 -10.68 0.02 4.41
C GLN A 62 -11.48 1.17 3.77
N TRP A 63 -12.41 0.88 2.87
CA TRP A 63 -13.28 1.89 2.26
C TRP A 63 -14.18 2.58 3.29
N LEU A 64 -14.84 1.81 4.16
CA LEU A 64 -15.64 2.38 5.24
C LEU A 64 -14.80 3.29 6.13
N THR A 65 -13.64 2.81 6.57
CA THR A 65 -12.71 3.56 7.43
C THR A 65 -12.31 4.88 6.78
N ALA A 66 -11.92 4.86 5.49
CA ALA A 66 -11.57 6.08 4.76
C ALA A 66 -12.74 7.07 4.67
N VAL A 67 -13.96 6.56 4.44
CA VAL A 67 -15.17 7.38 4.35
C VAL A 67 -15.53 8.02 5.69
N ILE A 68 -15.38 7.32 6.81
CA ILE A 68 -15.77 7.85 8.13
C ILE A 68 -14.68 8.69 8.79
N SER A 69 -13.42 8.46 8.48
CA SER A 69 -12.28 9.15 9.10
C SER A 69 -11.86 10.42 8.36
N SER A 70 -12.32 10.64 7.13
CA SER A 70 -11.97 11.86 6.40
C SER A 70 -12.74 13.08 6.94
N GLN A 71 -11.98 14.10 7.37
CA GLN A 71 -12.46 15.36 7.97
C GLN A 71 -13.45 16.15 7.08
N SER A 72 -13.39 15.92 5.76
CA SER A 72 -14.22 16.56 4.73
C SER A 72 -15.13 15.55 4.00
N SER A 73 -15.34 14.38 4.57
CA SER A 73 -16.18 13.36 3.96
C SER A 73 -17.65 13.76 3.93
N ILE A 74 -18.38 13.07 3.04
CA ILE A 74 -19.85 13.06 3.06
C ILE A 74 -20.44 12.47 4.37
N SER A 75 -19.60 11.94 5.26
CA SER A 75 -19.96 11.32 6.55
C SER A 75 -19.61 12.20 7.76
N SER A 76 -19.40 13.50 7.55
CA SER A 76 -19.15 14.46 8.64
C SER A 76 -20.32 14.53 9.63
N GLU A 77 -21.55 14.45 9.12
CA GLU A 77 -22.77 14.43 9.94
C GLU A 77 -23.01 13.06 10.61
N PRO A 78 -23.40 13.01 11.91
CA PRO A 78 -23.62 11.75 12.62
C PRO A 78 -24.63 10.81 11.94
N LEU A 79 -25.71 11.36 11.38
CA LEU A 79 -26.72 10.58 10.67
C LEU A 79 -26.16 9.96 9.39
N GLU A 80 -25.41 10.73 8.61
CA GLU A 80 -24.77 10.22 7.39
C GLU A 80 -23.74 9.15 7.73
N ARG A 81 -22.95 9.34 8.79
CA ARG A 81 -22.02 8.30 9.27
C ARG A 81 -22.76 7.00 9.61
N SER A 82 -23.88 7.10 10.34
CA SER A 82 -24.73 5.94 10.64
C SER A 82 -25.28 5.27 9.37
N ASN A 83 -25.66 6.04 8.36
CA ASN A 83 -26.12 5.51 7.07
C ASN A 83 -25.00 4.73 6.35
N HIS A 84 -23.76 5.20 6.41
CA HIS A 84 -22.61 4.51 5.79
C HIS A 84 -22.27 3.20 6.50
N PHE A 85 -22.35 3.17 7.83
CA PHE A 85 -22.23 1.91 8.58
C PHE A 85 -23.31 0.90 8.16
N TYR A 86 -24.57 1.32 8.13
CA TYR A 86 -25.67 0.44 7.71
C TYR A 86 -25.51 -0.03 6.25
N PHE A 87 -25.08 0.86 5.35
CA PHE A 87 -24.80 0.50 3.96
C PHE A 87 -23.67 -0.52 3.85
N TYR A 88 -22.59 -0.35 4.62
CA TYR A 88 -21.48 -1.31 4.68
C TYR A 88 -21.96 -2.69 5.13
N GLU A 89 -22.72 -2.78 6.23
CA GLU A 89 -23.27 -4.05 6.73
C GLU A 89 -24.11 -4.75 5.66
N LYS A 90 -24.99 -4.01 4.96
CA LYS A 90 -25.83 -4.57 3.90
C LYS A 90 -25.05 -4.97 2.65
N LEU A 91 -23.98 -4.24 2.32
CA LEU A 91 -23.11 -4.62 1.22
C LEU A 91 -22.33 -5.90 1.55
N GLU A 92 -21.87 -6.05 2.79
CA GLU A 92 -21.20 -7.29 3.25
C GLU A 92 -22.16 -8.49 3.20
N GLU A 93 -23.39 -8.36 3.70
CA GLU A 93 -24.45 -9.39 3.59
C GLU A 93 -24.69 -9.82 2.13
N VAL A 94 -24.72 -8.87 1.19
CA VAL A 94 -24.91 -9.15 -0.25
C VAL A 94 -23.72 -9.92 -0.83
N ILE A 95 -22.50 -9.54 -0.48
CA ILE A 95 -21.28 -10.22 -0.96
C ILE A 95 -21.20 -11.64 -0.40
N GLU A 96 -21.53 -11.83 0.89
CA GLU A 96 -21.57 -13.16 1.49
C GLU A 96 -22.66 -14.02 0.85
N GLY A 97 -23.85 -13.47 0.64
CA GLY A 97 -24.94 -14.14 -0.07
C GLY A 97 -24.51 -14.57 -1.49
N ALA A 98 -23.84 -13.68 -2.23
CA ALA A 98 -23.31 -13.97 -3.54
C ALA A 98 -22.26 -15.10 -3.52
N PHE A 99 -21.39 -15.12 -2.50
CA PHE A 99 -20.42 -16.21 -2.32
C PHE A 99 -21.11 -17.55 -2.04
N VAL A 100 -22.16 -17.55 -1.20
CA VAL A 100 -22.97 -18.74 -0.91
C VAL A 100 -23.70 -19.23 -2.18
N MET A 101 -24.27 -18.33 -2.98
CA MET A 101 -24.89 -18.68 -4.27
C MET A 101 -23.89 -19.35 -5.21
N LYS A 102 -22.68 -18.81 -5.30
CA LYS A 102 -21.59 -19.36 -6.11
C LYS A 102 -21.12 -20.73 -5.61
N THR A 103 -21.01 -20.93 -4.30
CA THR A 103 -20.52 -22.18 -3.70
C THR A 103 -21.55 -23.31 -3.70
N ASN A 104 -22.84 -22.97 -3.61
CA ASN A 104 -23.93 -23.96 -3.63
C ASN A 104 -24.33 -24.42 -5.04
N GLN A 105 -23.70 -23.89 -6.09
CA GLN A 105 -24.03 -24.29 -7.44
C GLN A 105 -23.53 -25.72 -7.71
N PRO A 106 -24.41 -26.66 -8.09
CA PRO A 106 -24.00 -28.03 -8.36
C PRO A 106 -23.07 -28.05 -9.58
N ALA A 107 -21.89 -28.67 -9.43
CA ALA A 107 -20.83 -28.75 -10.44
C ALA A 107 -21.26 -29.41 -11.78
N ALA A 108 -22.51 -29.86 -11.91
CA ALA A 108 -23.04 -30.56 -13.06
C ALA A 108 -23.43 -29.65 -14.25
N GLU A 109 -23.59 -28.33 -14.06
CA GLU A 109 -24.13 -27.44 -15.11
C GLU A 109 -23.06 -26.66 -15.90
N LEU A 110 -21.77 -26.73 -15.53
CA LEU A 110 -20.70 -25.95 -16.19
C LEU A 110 -20.06 -26.61 -17.42
N ASN A 111 -20.49 -27.82 -17.82
CA ASN A 111 -19.84 -28.60 -18.89
C ASN A 111 -20.63 -28.73 -20.21
N THR A 112 -21.75 -28.02 -20.40
CA THR A 112 -22.69 -28.33 -21.50
C THR A 112 -22.74 -27.40 -22.71
N THR A 113 -21.89 -26.37 -22.85
CA THR A 113 -21.93 -25.50 -24.04
C THR A 113 -20.55 -25.01 -24.50
N SER A 114 -19.78 -25.90 -25.11
CA SER A 114 -18.85 -25.57 -26.21
C SER A 114 -18.22 -26.84 -26.76
N LYS A 115 -19.04 -27.67 -27.42
CA LYS A 115 -18.57 -28.70 -28.34
C LYS A 115 -19.54 -28.81 -29.50
N ASP A 116 -19.38 -27.91 -30.45
CA ASP A 116 -19.64 -28.22 -31.86
C ASP A 116 -18.63 -27.45 -32.73
N SER A 117 -18.07 -28.16 -33.72
CA SER A 117 -17.05 -27.75 -34.69
C SER A 117 -15.59 -27.79 -34.17
N VAL A 118 -14.64 -28.63 -34.63
CA VAL A 118 -14.49 -29.48 -35.82
C VAL A 118 -13.53 -30.64 -35.51
N ASN A 119 -13.83 -31.80 -36.09
CA ASN A 119 -13.04 -33.04 -36.18
C ASN A 119 -11.51 -32.88 -36.32
N SER A 120 -10.74 -33.58 -35.48
CA SER A 120 -9.54 -34.32 -35.91
C SER A 120 -9.12 -35.35 -34.85
N ILE A 121 -9.16 -36.63 -35.24
CA ILE A 121 -8.86 -37.78 -34.39
C ILE A 121 -7.34 -37.98 -34.32
N ARG A 122 -6.78 -37.95 -33.11
CA ARG A 122 -5.58 -38.73 -32.75
C ARG A 122 -5.76 -39.35 -31.36
N PRO A 123 -5.35 -40.61 -31.14
CA PRO A 123 -5.43 -41.26 -29.85
C PRO A 123 -4.24 -40.83 -28.98
N ILE A 124 -4.51 -40.23 -27.82
CA ILE A 124 -3.50 -39.95 -26.80
C ILE A 124 -4.06 -40.39 -25.44
N HIS A 125 -3.27 -41.21 -24.76
CA HIS A 125 -3.47 -41.70 -23.39
C HIS A 125 -3.77 -40.57 -22.38
N PRO A 126 -4.70 -40.75 -21.43
CA PRO A 126 -4.79 -39.88 -20.28
C PRO A 126 -3.98 -40.48 -19.10
N GLU A 127 -2.73 -40.05 -18.96
CA GLU A 127 -2.12 -39.89 -17.64
C GLU A 127 -2.59 -38.54 -17.09
N THR A 128 -3.62 -38.58 -16.24
CA THR A 128 -4.08 -37.41 -15.50
C THR A 128 -3.13 -37.17 -14.34
N THR A 129 -2.01 -36.49 -14.60
CA THR A 129 -1.26 -35.79 -13.56
C THR A 129 -2.12 -34.65 -13.05
N ALA A 130 -2.57 -34.74 -11.80
CA ALA A 130 -3.20 -33.63 -11.10
C ALA A 130 -2.25 -32.42 -11.16
N VAL A 131 -2.64 -31.41 -11.94
CA VAL A 131 -1.93 -30.14 -12.02
C VAL A 131 -2.02 -29.53 -10.63
N ALA A 132 -0.91 -29.59 -9.88
CA ALA A 132 -0.78 -28.94 -8.59
C ALA A 132 -1.17 -27.47 -8.78
N GLY A 133 -2.24 -27.05 -8.10
CA GLY A 133 -2.78 -25.70 -8.23
C GLY A 133 -1.67 -24.67 -8.08
N GLU A 134 -1.54 -23.79 -9.09
CA GLU A 134 -0.59 -22.69 -9.04
C GLU A 134 -0.94 -21.82 -7.83
N ILE A 135 -0.09 -21.88 -6.79
CA ILE A 135 -0.21 -20.99 -5.64
C ILE A 135 0.28 -19.62 -6.11
N PHE A 136 -0.66 -18.70 -6.32
CA PHE A 136 -0.35 -17.31 -6.66
C PHE A 136 0.23 -16.59 -5.43
N ASN A 137 1.56 -16.67 -5.27
CA ASN A 137 2.28 -15.90 -4.28
C ASN A 137 2.80 -14.60 -4.90
N LYS A 138 2.39 -13.45 -4.35
CA LYS A 138 3.02 -12.17 -4.67
C LYS A 138 4.49 -12.24 -4.23
N GLY A 139 5.38 -11.67 -5.04
CA GLY A 139 6.79 -11.56 -4.67
C GLY A 139 6.95 -10.74 -3.39
N LYS A 140 7.92 -11.13 -2.54
CA LYS A 140 8.30 -10.37 -1.35
C LYS A 140 8.64 -8.93 -1.75
N ARG A 141 8.11 -7.98 -0.99
CA ARG A 141 8.44 -6.55 -1.05
C ARG A 141 9.80 -6.30 -0.42
N LEU A 142 10.43 -5.18 -0.78
CA LEU A 142 11.78 -4.84 -0.30
C LEU A 142 11.88 -4.81 1.24
N ILE A 143 10.86 -4.26 1.91
CA ILE A 143 10.79 -4.20 3.38
C ILE A 143 10.82 -5.59 4.05
N GLU A 144 10.35 -6.63 3.36
CA GLU A 144 10.31 -7.99 3.90
C GLU A 144 11.70 -8.66 3.90
N TYR A 145 12.67 -8.08 3.19
CA TYR A 145 14.07 -8.55 3.20
C TYR A 145 14.90 -7.91 4.31
N VAL A 146 14.36 -6.95 5.08
CA VAL A 146 15.14 -6.21 6.09
C VAL A 146 15.71 -7.12 7.18
N ASN A 147 14.92 -8.09 7.65
CA ASN A 147 15.37 -9.04 8.67
C ASN A 147 16.40 -10.03 8.11
N ASP A 148 16.25 -10.41 6.84
CA ASP A 148 17.09 -11.39 6.16
C ASP A 148 18.45 -10.76 5.80
N ASP A 149 18.44 -9.69 5.00
CA ASP A 149 19.61 -8.99 4.49
C ASP A 149 19.37 -7.46 4.42
N PRO A 150 19.62 -6.72 5.52
CA PRO A 150 19.41 -5.27 5.54
C PRO A 150 20.32 -4.52 4.57
N LEU A 151 21.49 -5.09 4.23
CA LEU A 151 22.45 -4.42 3.36
C LEU A 151 22.09 -4.59 1.88
N PHE A 152 21.43 -5.70 1.52
CA PHE A 152 20.73 -5.82 0.24
C PHE A 152 19.63 -4.76 0.10
N VAL A 153 18.83 -4.56 1.14
CA VAL A 153 17.77 -3.53 1.13
C VAL A 153 18.34 -2.13 0.94
N ILE A 154 19.39 -1.78 1.69
CA ILE A 154 20.08 -0.48 1.55
C ILE A 154 20.60 -0.29 0.12
N LYS A 155 21.25 -1.31 -0.45
CA LYS A 155 21.75 -1.28 -1.83
C LYS A 155 20.64 -1.04 -2.85
N GLU A 156 19.50 -1.72 -2.68
CA GLU A 156 18.36 -1.59 -3.59
C GLU A 156 17.67 -0.24 -3.51
N VAL A 157 17.56 0.35 -2.30
CA VAL A 157 17.04 1.71 -2.15
C VAL A 157 17.95 2.69 -2.86
N PHE A 158 19.27 2.65 -2.64
CA PHE A 158 20.20 3.59 -3.27
C PHE A 158 20.48 3.34 -4.76
N ASN A 159 19.70 2.48 -5.42
CA ASN A 159 19.82 2.30 -6.85
C ASN A 159 19.55 3.64 -7.58
N PRO A 160 20.47 4.12 -8.45
CA PRO A 160 20.35 5.39 -9.19
C PRO A 160 19.00 5.63 -9.88
N GLY A 161 18.32 4.57 -10.30
CA GLY A 161 17.03 4.67 -11.00
C GLY A 161 15.80 4.73 -10.08
N LYS A 162 15.98 4.61 -8.76
CA LYS A 162 14.89 4.52 -7.77
C LYS A 162 14.92 5.62 -6.71
N TRP A 163 16.09 6.18 -6.42
CA TRP A 163 16.24 7.08 -5.27
C TRP A 163 17.03 8.35 -5.58
N SER A 164 16.50 9.46 -5.09
CA SER A 164 17.15 10.75 -4.98
C SER A 164 16.94 11.28 -3.57
N ILE A 165 17.99 11.81 -2.93
CA ILE A 165 17.84 12.45 -1.62
C ILE A 165 16.94 13.70 -1.68
N ASN A 166 16.79 14.30 -2.87
CA ASN A 166 15.93 15.46 -3.06
C ASN A 166 14.46 15.09 -2.81
N TYR A 167 14.05 13.85 -3.08
CA TYR A 167 12.71 13.39 -2.75
C TYR A 167 12.43 13.54 -1.25
N LEU A 168 13.36 13.13 -0.38
CA LEU A 168 13.21 13.31 1.06
C LEU A 168 13.18 14.80 1.46
N LYS A 169 14.03 15.63 0.85
CA LYS A 169 14.05 17.08 1.14
C LYS A 169 12.73 17.74 0.76
N GLU A 170 12.20 17.44 -0.43
CA GLU A 170 10.93 17.95 -0.91
C GLU A 170 9.75 17.43 -0.08
N LEU A 171 9.77 16.16 0.34
CA LEU A 171 8.74 15.59 1.21
C LEU A 171 8.66 16.35 2.54
N VAL A 172 9.80 16.64 3.17
CA VAL A 172 9.80 17.43 4.41
C VAL A 172 9.36 18.86 4.16
N GLU A 173 9.76 19.46 3.03
CA GLU A 173 9.29 20.80 2.66
C GLU A 173 7.78 20.85 2.48
N ILE A 174 7.15 19.79 1.97
CA ILE A 174 5.69 19.65 1.92
C ILE A 174 5.10 19.65 3.34
N GLY A 175 5.65 18.85 4.26
CA GLY A 175 5.21 18.86 5.66
C GLY A 175 5.33 20.24 6.33
N LEU A 176 6.37 21.00 6.02
CA LEU A 176 6.58 22.33 6.62
C LEU A 176 5.63 23.43 6.10
N ILE A 177 5.08 23.28 4.89
CA ILE A 177 4.17 24.28 4.30
C ILE A 177 2.70 23.90 4.46
N SER A 178 2.42 22.70 4.93
CA SER A 178 1.07 22.21 5.14
C SER A 178 0.42 22.91 6.35
N GLU A 179 -0.84 23.28 6.19
CA GLU A 179 -1.61 24.03 7.20
C GLU A 179 -2.59 23.13 7.98
N ASP A 180 -2.94 21.97 7.43
CA ASP A 180 -4.01 21.09 7.92
C ASP A 180 -3.50 19.73 8.44
N ASP A 181 -2.28 19.67 8.98
CA ASP A 181 -1.67 18.42 9.45
C ASP A 181 -1.00 18.51 10.84
N ALA A 182 -0.21 17.48 11.17
CA ALA A 182 0.57 17.35 12.39
C ALA A 182 1.58 18.51 12.60
N TYR A 183 1.85 19.32 11.58
CA TYR A 183 2.80 20.43 11.59
C TYR A 183 2.13 21.80 11.54
N SER A 184 0.87 21.89 11.96
CA SER A 184 0.14 23.16 12.07
C SER A 184 0.72 24.09 13.16
N ASP A 185 1.35 23.54 14.20
CA ASP A 185 2.02 24.30 15.26
C ASP A 185 3.49 24.62 14.93
N SER A 186 3.99 25.75 15.40
CA SER A 186 5.38 26.16 15.17
C SER A 186 6.41 25.25 15.83
N ASP A 187 6.09 24.70 17.01
CA ASP A 187 6.99 23.82 17.74
C ASP A 187 7.13 22.48 16.99
N ASP A 188 6.04 21.97 16.42
CA ASP A 188 6.04 20.74 15.62
C ASP A 188 6.83 20.92 14.31
N ARG A 189 6.71 22.08 13.64
CA ARG A 189 7.57 22.42 12.50
C ARG A 189 9.05 22.44 12.87
N GLN A 190 9.38 22.99 14.04
CA GLN A 190 10.76 23.02 14.51
C GLN A 190 11.27 21.61 14.85
N ASN A 191 10.42 20.75 15.41
CA ASN A 191 10.73 19.34 15.64
C ASN A 191 10.99 18.61 14.32
N LEU A 192 10.16 18.83 13.30
CA LEU A 192 10.33 18.25 11.97
C LEU A 192 11.64 18.70 11.31
N VAL A 193 12.00 19.98 11.41
CA VAL A 193 13.31 20.48 10.92
C VAL A 193 14.46 19.77 11.64
N ASN A 194 14.39 19.66 12.96
CA ASN A 194 15.42 18.96 13.74
C ASN A 194 15.51 17.48 13.36
N PHE A 195 14.37 16.81 13.19
CA PHE A 195 14.30 15.41 12.77
C PHE A 195 14.90 15.23 11.37
N LYS A 196 14.53 16.09 10.41
CA LYS A 196 15.06 16.11 9.05
C LYS A 196 16.59 16.17 9.03
N ASP A 197 17.18 17.07 9.80
CA ASP A 197 18.64 17.25 9.79
C ASP A 197 19.37 15.97 10.22
N HIS A 198 18.89 15.29 11.27
CA HIS A 198 19.48 14.01 11.70
C HIS A 198 19.13 12.85 10.76
N LEU A 199 17.93 12.85 10.17
CA LEU A 199 17.53 11.83 9.19
C LEU A 199 18.38 11.91 7.92
N LEU A 200 18.72 13.11 7.45
CA LEU A 200 19.60 13.29 6.31
C LEU A 200 21.02 12.78 6.61
N LEU A 201 21.54 13.01 7.82
CA LEU A 201 22.82 12.44 8.26
C LEU A 201 22.77 10.91 8.30
N LEU A 202 21.70 10.32 8.82
CA LEU A 202 21.49 8.87 8.81
C LEU A 202 21.52 8.30 7.38
N VAL A 203 20.77 8.93 6.46
CA VAL A 203 20.71 8.50 5.05
C VAL A 203 22.08 8.60 4.39
N GLU A 204 22.83 9.68 4.60
CA GLU A 204 24.21 9.77 4.09
C GLU A 204 25.12 8.68 4.66
N SER A 205 25.02 8.38 5.96
CA SER A 205 25.84 7.33 6.59
C SER A 205 25.55 5.95 6.01
N LEU A 206 24.29 5.62 5.77
CA LEU A 206 23.89 4.39 5.09
C LEU A 206 24.40 4.35 3.64
N TYR A 207 24.40 5.49 2.95
CA TYR A 207 24.95 5.58 1.60
C TYR A 207 26.47 5.35 1.59
N ILE A 208 27.22 5.90 2.55
CA ILE A 208 28.65 5.63 2.71
C ILE A 208 28.91 4.14 2.97
N ILE A 209 28.15 3.50 3.86
CA ILE A 209 28.25 2.05 4.11
C ILE A 209 28.01 1.26 2.83
N ASN A 210 27.00 1.62 2.04
CA ASN A 210 26.74 0.98 0.76
C ASN A 210 27.90 1.18 -0.23
N LEU A 211 28.42 2.41 -0.35
CA LEU A 211 29.57 2.71 -1.22
C LEU A 211 30.81 1.88 -0.85
N GLN A 212 31.06 1.65 0.44
CA GLN A 212 32.18 0.83 0.90
C GLN A 212 32.07 -0.64 0.47
N ARG A 213 30.86 -1.14 0.22
CA ARG A 213 30.59 -2.56 -0.12
C ARG A 213 30.53 -2.85 -1.61
N ILE A 214 30.18 -1.86 -2.43
CA ILE A 214 30.13 -2.06 -3.89
C ILE A 214 31.54 -2.12 -4.49
N SER A 215 31.72 -2.92 -5.55
CA SER A 215 32.99 -3.03 -6.28
C SER A 215 33.43 -1.69 -6.89
N ASP A 216 34.74 -1.48 -7.08
CA ASP A 216 35.27 -0.22 -7.65
C ASP A 216 34.74 0.09 -9.06
N SER A 217 34.41 -0.94 -9.85
CA SER A 217 33.75 -0.75 -11.15
C SER A 217 32.34 -0.18 -10.99
N ALA A 218 31.57 -0.69 -10.03
CA ALA A 218 30.23 -0.17 -9.71
C ALA A 218 30.30 1.23 -9.07
N LYS A 219 31.32 1.50 -8.24
CA LYS A 219 31.52 2.84 -7.65
C LYS A 219 31.61 3.93 -8.70
N LYS A 220 32.33 3.71 -9.80
CA LYS A 220 32.47 4.70 -10.89
C LYS A 220 31.13 5.03 -11.54
N GLU A 221 30.29 4.02 -11.75
CA GLU A 221 28.95 4.21 -12.31
C GLU A 221 28.04 5.01 -11.35
N TRP A 222 28.15 4.72 -10.05
CA TRP A 222 27.38 5.39 -9.00
C TRP A 222 27.83 6.83 -8.75
N SER A 223 29.14 7.07 -8.69
CA SER A 223 29.73 8.38 -8.38
C SER A 223 29.44 9.45 -9.43
N LEU A 224 29.14 9.05 -10.67
CA LEU A 224 28.87 9.99 -11.76
C LEU A 224 27.41 10.44 -11.83
N LYS A 225 26.49 9.78 -11.12
CA LYS A 225 25.04 9.96 -11.35
C LYS A 225 24.18 10.22 -10.12
N VAL A 226 24.59 9.78 -8.93
CA VAL A 226 23.60 9.59 -7.86
C VAL A 226 23.65 10.71 -6.82
N TYR A 227 24.77 10.84 -6.12
CA TYR A 227 24.82 11.71 -4.95
C TYR A 227 26.26 11.87 -4.44
N THR A 228 26.63 13.09 -4.07
CA THR A 228 27.88 13.38 -3.36
C THR A 228 27.56 13.69 -1.89
N PRO A 229 27.97 12.82 -0.95
CA PRO A 229 27.82 13.06 0.48
C PRO A 229 28.53 14.35 0.88
N HIS A 230 27.82 15.22 1.59
CA HIS A 230 28.34 16.54 1.98
C HIS A 230 27.84 17.00 3.36
N LEU A 231 26.93 16.27 3.99
CA LEU A 231 26.41 16.59 5.32
C LEU A 231 27.29 15.99 6.42
N LEU A 232 27.93 14.85 6.15
CA LEU A 232 28.84 14.20 7.09
C LEU A 232 30.21 14.91 7.15
N SER A 233 30.71 15.12 8.36
CA SER A 233 32.11 15.50 8.60
C SER A 233 33.08 14.37 8.25
N GLU A 234 34.37 14.67 8.05
CA GLU A 234 35.40 13.65 7.78
C GLU A 234 35.43 12.52 8.83
N LYS A 235 35.21 12.86 10.10
CA LYS A 235 35.12 11.87 11.19
C LYS A 235 33.92 10.94 11.02
N GLN A 236 32.77 11.50 10.68
CA GLN A 236 31.54 10.72 10.45
C GLN A 236 31.62 9.88 9.18
N VAL A 237 32.32 10.34 8.15
CA VAL A 237 32.61 9.53 6.95
C VAL A 237 33.53 8.34 7.29
N ALA A 238 34.50 8.55 8.17
CA ALA A 238 35.38 7.49 8.66
C ALA A 238 34.66 6.48 9.57
N ASN A 239 33.61 6.92 10.29
CA ASN A 239 32.82 6.07 11.19
C ASN A 239 31.30 6.31 11.03
N PRO A 240 30.69 5.86 9.92
CA PRO A 240 29.27 6.12 9.65
C PRO A 240 28.34 5.38 10.63
N THR A 241 28.78 4.25 11.20
CA THR A 241 28.00 3.48 12.18
C THR A 241 27.71 4.29 13.45
N GLU A 242 28.65 5.10 13.92
CA GLU A 242 28.44 5.97 15.09
C GLU A 242 27.32 6.99 14.86
N VAL A 243 27.18 7.51 13.64
CA VAL A 243 26.05 8.41 13.29
C VAL A 243 24.71 7.68 13.37
N ILE A 244 24.67 6.42 12.92
CA ILE A 244 23.47 5.58 13.00
C ILE A 244 23.09 5.32 14.47
N VAL A 245 24.07 5.00 15.31
CA VAL A 245 23.85 4.81 16.77
C VAL A 245 23.30 6.10 17.39
N MET A 246 23.95 7.25 17.16
CA MET A 246 23.51 8.54 17.68
C MET A 246 22.08 8.90 17.24
N PHE A 247 21.69 8.53 16.01
CA PHE A 247 20.33 8.76 15.53
C PHE A 247 19.30 7.98 16.36
N PHE A 248 19.51 6.69 16.59
CA PHE A 248 18.58 5.84 17.36
C PHE A 248 18.63 6.10 18.88
N GLU A 249 19.73 6.61 19.41
CA GLU A 249 19.80 7.10 20.80
C GLU A 249 18.94 8.36 20.98
N LYS A 250 18.93 9.24 19.98
CA LYS A 250 18.18 10.49 20.01
C LYS A 250 16.69 10.30 19.73
N TYR A 251 16.35 9.44 18.79
CA TYR A 251 14.97 9.21 18.34
C TYR A 251 14.55 7.76 18.54
N PRO A 252 13.67 7.47 19.52
CA PRO A 252 13.12 6.14 19.69
C PRO A 252 12.37 5.67 18.43
N MET A 253 12.40 4.37 18.13
CA MET A 253 11.73 3.83 16.94
C MET A 253 10.25 4.21 16.86
N VAL A 254 9.53 4.27 17.99
CA VAL A 254 8.13 4.69 18.02
C VAL A 254 7.95 6.14 17.55
N TYR A 255 8.87 7.04 17.93
CA TYR A 255 8.85 8.43 17.47
C TYR A 255 9.13 8.48 15.97
N ILE A 256 10.17 7.78 15.50
CA ILE A 256 10.56 7.74 14.09
C ILE A 256 9.39 7.28 13.21
N MET A 257 8.70 6.20 13.61
CA MET A 257 7.58 5.67 12.83
C MET A 257 6.42 6.66 12.73
N ARG A 258 6.06 7.33 13.83
CA ARG A 258 5.00 8.36 13.84
C ARG A 258 5.36 9.55 12.97
N GLU A 259 6.57 10.07 13.11
CA GLU A 259 7.04 11.21 12.31
C GLU A 259 7.07 10.89 10.80
N LEU A 260 7.39 9.65 10.42
CA LEU A 260 7.29 9.22 9.02
C LEU A 260 5.83 9.08 8.53
N GLU A 261 4.92 8.64 9.39
CA GLU A 261 3.49 8.54 9.09
C GLU A 261 2.86 9.94 8.94
N ASP A 262 3.20 10.88 9.82
CA ASP A 262 2.79 12.28 9.76
C ASP A 262 3.30 12.96 8.48
N LEU A 263 4.56 12.73 8.10
CA LEU A 263 5.11 13.17 6.82
C LEU A 263 4.39 12.55 5.60
N LEU A 264 4.01 11.27 5.69
CA LEU A 264 3.26 10.62 4.63
C LEU A 264 1.88 11.25 4.48
N GLU A 265 1.18 11.48 5.59
CA GLU A 265 -0.14 12.11 5.63
C GLU A 265 -0.11 13.53 5.06
N ALA A 266 0.86 14.34 5.48
CA ALA A 266 1.13 15.66 4.93
C ALA A 266 1.35 15.60 3.41
N GLY A 267 2.19 14.67 2.96
CA GLY A 267 2.54 14.50 1.56
C GLY A 267 1.36 14.08 0.67
N ILE A 268 0.51 13.15 1.12
CA ILE A 268 -0.65 12.70 0.35
C ILE A 268 -1.79 13.71 0.36
N SER A 269 -1.87 14.54 1.39
CA SER A 269 -2.90 15.58 1.54
C SER A 269 -2.50 16.92 0.91
N HIS A 270 -1.28 17.04 0.39
CA HIS A 270 -0.78 18.24 -0.26
C HIS A 270 -1.63 18.64 -1.47
N THR A 271 -2.22 19.83 -1.38
CA THR A 271 -3.05 20.43 -2.45
C THR A 271 -2.32 21.51 -3.23
N GLY A 272 -1.11 21.89 -2.80
CA GLY A 272 -0.30 22.91 -3.45
C GLY A 272 0.36 22.42 -4.75
N PRO A 273 1.10 23.30 -5.46
CA PRO A 273 1.87 22.88 -6.63
C PRO A 273 2.96 21.89 -6.21
N TRP A 274 3.13 20.86 -7.03
CA TRP A 274 4.20 19.87 -6.92
C TRP A 274 5.54 20.46 -7.39
N LYS A 275 6.64 20.00 -6.81
CA LYS A 275 8.01 20.38 -7.20
C LYS A 275 8.54 19.45 -8.28
N GLU A 276 9.78 19.71 -8.73
CA GLU A 276 10.36 19.00 -9.88
C GLU A 276 10.57 17.50 -9.59
N GLU A 277 10.92 17.14 -8.36
CA GLU A 277 11.25 15.76 -8.01
C GLU A 277 9.99 14.98 -7.58
N ILE A 278 9.19 15.52 -6.66
CA ILE A 278 7.89 14.96 -6.27
C ILE A 278 6.78 15.60 -7.10
N THR A 279 6.43 14.94 -8.20
CA THR A 279 5.38 15.40 -9.12
C THR A 279 3.97 14.84 -8.86
N CYS A 280 3.81 13.87 -7.96
CA CYS A 280 2.52 13.26 -7.66
C CYS A 280 2.51 12.51 -6.31
N PRO A 281 1.32 12.17 -5.76
CA PRO A 281 1.21 11.41 -4.50
C PRO A 281 1.89 10.04 -4.51
N TRP A 282 2.06 9.42 -5.69
CA TRP A 282 2.77 8.15 -5.79
C TRP A 282 4.26 8.29 -5.48
N HIS A 283 4.89 9.42 -5.84
CA HIS A 283 6.29 9.71 -5.47
C HIS A 283 6.45 9.92 -3.96
N VAL A 284 5.45 10.54 -3.30
CA VAL A 284 5.42 10.64 -1.83
C VAL A 284 5.44 9.25 -1.20
N PHE A 285 4.57 8.35 -1.66
CA PHE A 285 4.48 6.99 -1.14
C PHE A 285 5.77 6.18 -1.37
N ASP A 286 6.38 6.30 -2.56
CA ASP A 286 7.64 5.62 -2.86
C ASP A 286 8.79 6.16 -1.98
N THR A 287 8.86 7.47 -1.79
CA THR A 287 9.82 8.13 -0.90
C THR A 287 9.68 7.63 0.52
N TYR A 288 8.47 7.65 1.08
CA TYR A 288 8.17 7.11 2.40
C TYR A 288 8.62 5.66 2.54
N ARG A 289 8.30 4.80 1.57
CA ARG A 289 8.68 3.38 1.60
C ARG A 289 10.18 3.17 1.57
N ASN A 290 10.89 3.93 0.76
CA ASN A 290 12.34 3.86 0.66
C ASN A 290 13.01 4.33 1.95
N VAL A 291 12.55 5.43 2.55
CA VAL A 291 13.04 5.92 3.85
C VAL A 291 12.75 4.90 4.95
N LEU A 292 11.55 4.34 4.99
CA LEU A 292 11.19 3.30 5.95
C LEU A 292 12.08 2.05 5.82
N CYS A 293 12.37 1.62 4.59
CA CYS A 293 13.30 0.53 4.32
C CYS A 293 14.72 0.85 4.85
N LEU A 294 15.21 2.07 4.65
CA LEU A 294 16.51 2.51 5.15
C LEU A 294 16.56 2.50 6.68
N ILE A 295 15.56 3.06 7.36
CA ILE A 295 15.49 3.11 8.83
C ILE A 295 15.45 1.71 9.42
N LYS A 296 14.56 0.84 8.92
CA LYS A 296 14.44 -0.54 9.41
C LYS A 296 15.71 -1.34 9.13
N SER A 297 16.36 -1.11 7.99
CA SER A 297 17.64 -1.75 7.68
C SER A 297 18.76 -1.27 8.59
N ALA A 298 18.78 0.02 8.95
CA ALA A 298 19.76 0.59 9.87
C ALA A 298 19.62 0.00 11.28
N GLU A 299 18.39 -0.13 11.79
CA GLU A 299 18.11 -0.79 13.08
C GLU A 299 18.60 -2.25 13.07
N GLN A 300 18.21 -3.03 12.06
CA GLN A 300 18.63 -4.43 11.93
C GLN A 300 20.14 -4.57 11.75
N PHE A 301 20.77 -3.63 11.04
CA PHE A 301 22.21 -3.58 10.88
C PHE A 301 22.92 -3.45 12.23
N LEU A 302 22.48 -2.52 13.10
CA LEU A 302 23.04 -2.37 14.45
C LEU A 302 22.87 -3.63 15.29
N ILE A 303 21.67 -4.24 15.30
CA ILE A 303 21.40 -5.46 16.08
C ILE A 303 22.36 -6.60 15.69
N LYS A 304 22.60 -6.79 14.39
CA LYS A 304 23.50 -7.83 13.89
C LYS A 304 24.96 -7.55 14.26
N ASP A 305 25.40 -6.29 14.16
CA ASP A 305 26.78 -5.90 14.47
C ASP A 305 27.11 -6.17 15.95
N PHE A 306 26.23 -5.77 16.87
CA PHE A 306 26.40 -6.04 18.30
C PHE A 306 26.39 -7.53 18.65
N SER A 307 25.60 -8.34 17.94
CA SER A 307 25.53 -9.79 18.17
C SER A 307 26.82 -10.51 17.77
N THR A 308 27.56 -10.02 16.77
CA THR A 308 28.83 -10.65 16.34
C THR A 308 29.98 -10.42 17.33
N HIS A 309 29.91 -9.36 18.14
CA HIS A 309 30.98 -9.01 19.07
C HIS A 309 30.89 -9.82 20.38
N SER A 310 29.68 -10.23 20.81
CA SER A 310 29.49 -11.02 22.03
C SER A 310 30.10 -12.43 21.95
N ASP A 311 30.14 -13.02 20.75
CA ASP A 311 30.52 -14.43 20.58
C ASP A 311 32.04 -14.64 20.42
N SER A 312 32.83 -13.55 20.33
CA SER A 312 34.29 -13.61 20.14
C SER A 312 35.10 -13.50 21.44
N GLY A 313 34.42 -13.42 22.60
CA GLY A 313 35.01 -13.13 23.91
C GLY A 313 35.07 -14.28 24.92
N GLU A 314 34.71 -15.52 24.54
CA GLU A 314 34.85 -16.74 25.37
C GLU A 314 35.99 -17.64 24.88
#